data_AF-A0A2X3BCA0-F1
#
_entry.id   AF-A0A2X3BCA0-F1
#
_cell.length_a   1.000
_cell.length_b   1.000
_cell.length_c   1.000
_cell.angle_alpha   90.00
_cell.angle_beta   90.00
_cell.angle_gamma   90.00
#
_symmetry.space_group_name_H-M   'P 1'
#
loop_
_entity.id
_entity.type
_entity.pdbx_description
1 polymer ?
#
loop_
_entity_poly.entity_id
_entity_poly.type
_entity_poly.pdbx_seq_one_letter_code
_entity_poly.pdbx_strand_id
1 'polypeptide(L)'
;MLETLSLNNKPILSGVALKPKPSNLSAYCKAQAFEAFKDLITTLSSFSRLLVITYNNTNSANARSNTRMGLEQIKSLLQSKGKTTLYEFPFKAFSSGKTDFKEHKELIFVCEVF
;
A
#
# COMPACT_ATOMS: atom_id res chain seq x y z
N MET A 1 -10.96 5.62 13.07
CA MET A 1 -12.19 6.16 13.71
C MET A 1 -13.26 5.08 13.88
N LEU A 2 -13.26 4.02 13.06
CA LEU A 2 -14.14 2.85 13.23
C LEU A 2 -13.60 1.81 14.22
N GLU A 3 -12.28 1.63 14.33
CA GLU A 3 -11.70 0.57 15.19
C GLU A 3 -12.00 0.79 16.68
N THR A 4 -12.03 2.05 17.15
CA THR A 4 -12.36 2.38 18.55
C THR A 4 -13.82 2.03 18.88
N LEU A 5 -14.74 2.29 17.95
CA LEU A 5 -16.15 1.92 18.10
C LEU A 5 -16.33 0.39 18.10
N SER A 6 -15.57 -0.32 17.25
CA SER A 6 -15.63 -1.78 17.16
C SER A 6 -15.07 -2.49 18.40
N LEU A 7 -14.05 -1.94 19.06
CA LEU A 7 -13.45 -2.54 20.26
C LEU A 7 -14.27 -2.29 21.53
N ASN A 8 -15.06 -1.19 21.55
CA ASN A 8 -15.92 -0.79 22.66
C ASN A 8 -15.25 -0.88 24.06
N ASN A 9 -13.99 -0.50 24.16
CA ASN A 9 -13.20 -0.52 25.39
C ASN A 9 -12.88 0.90 25.88
N LYS A 10 -12.45 1.03 27.14
CA LYS A 10 -11.96 2.29 27.72
C LYS A 10 -10.42 2.23 27.87
N PRO A 11 -9.65 2.43 26.79
CA PRO A 11 -8.20 2.32 26.84
C PRO A 11 -7.60 3.47 27.65
N ILE A 12 -6.44 3.21 28.24
CA ILE A 12 -5.65 4.24 28.93
C ILE A 12 -5.14 5.23 27.89
N LEU A 13 -5.49 6.50 28.07
CA LEU A 13 -5.13 7.59 27.18
C LEU A 13 -3.85 8.28 27.68
N SER A 14 -3.00 8.74 26.77
CA SER A 14 -1.75 9.41 27.13
C SER A 14 -1.43 10.60 26.22
N GLY A 15 -0.56 11.48 26.73
CA GLY A 15 -0.13 12.71 26.05
C GLY A 15 -1.18 13.82 26.04
N VAL A 16 -0.79 14.99 25.53
CA VAL A 16 -1.66 16.18 25.47
C VAL A 16 -2.92 15.95 24.64
N ALA A 17 -2.81 15.12 23.60
CA ALA A 17 -3.93 14.78 22.72
C ALA A 17 -4.81 13.63 23.24
N LEU A 18 -4.53 13.08 24.44
CA LEU A 18 -5.26 11.96 25.06
C LEU A 18 -5.52 10.80 24.09
N LYS A 19 -4.47 10.37 23.36
CA LYS A 19 -4.59 9.27 22.40
C LYS A 19 -4.26 7.93 23.09
N PRO A 20 -4.96 6.84 22.73
CA PRO A 20 -4.57 5.51 23.19
C PRO A 20 -3.25 5.10 22.54
N LYS A 21 -2.50 4.20 23.21
CA LYS A 21 -1.30 3.61 22.61
C LYS A 21 -1.66 2.88 21.30
N PRO A 22 -0.86 3.02 20.23
CA PRO A 22 -1.13 2.30 19.00
C PRO A 22 -0.89 0.80 19.19
N SER A 23 -1.96 -0.01 19.13
CA SER A 23 -1.87 -1.47 19.28
C SER A 23 -1.83 -2.22 17.94
N ASN A 24 -2.45 -1.66 16.89
CA ASN A 24 -2.75 -2.36 15.64
C ASN A 24 -1.98 -1.81 14.44
N LEU A 25 -0.72 -1.41 14.61
CA LEU A 25 0.09 -1.00 13.45
C LEU A 25 0.52 -2.23 12.65
N SER A 26 -0.10 -2.42 11.48
CA SER A 26 0.33 -3.36 10.46
C SER A 26 1.79 -3.13 10.04
N ALA A 27 2.48 -4.19 9.64
CA ALA A 27 3.83 -4.11 9.04
C ALA A 27 3.85 -3.21 7.79
N TYR A 28 2.74 -3.15 7.05
CA TYR A 28 2.55 -2.27 5.90
C TYR A 28 2.57 -0.78 6.26
N CYS A 29 2.34 -0.42 7.53
CA CYS A 29 2.41 0.96 8.01
C CYS A 29 3.81 1.35 8.53
N LYS A 30 4.77 0.42 8.51
CA LYS A 30 6.13 0.60 9.05
C LYS A 30 7.16 0.60 7.92
N ALA A 31 8.43 0.80 8.25
CA ALA A 31 9.54 0.69 7.30
C ALA A 31 9.66 -0.70 6.65
N GLN A 32 9.06 -1.72 7.28
CA GLN A 32 9.08 -3.12 6.83
C GLN A 32 7.96 -3.45 5.82
N ALA A 33 7.25 -2.45 5.30
CA ALA A 33 6.13 -2.66 4.37
C ALA A 33 6.53 -3.48 3.15
N PHE A 34 7.72 -3.23 2.59
CA PHE A 34 8.22 -3.97 1.44
C PHE A 34 8.54 -5.43 1.77
N GLU A 35 9.11 -5.71 2.95
CA GLU A 35 9.40 -7.09 3.36
C GLU A 35 8.11 -7.89 3.59
N ALA A 36 7.10 -7.28 4.22
CA ALA A 36 5.79 -7.91 4.37
C ALA A 36 5.12 -8.19 3.02
N PHE A 37 5.28 -7.28 2.05
CA PHE A 37 4.80 -7.49 0.68
C PHE A 37 5.56 -8.61 -0.03
N LYS A 38 6.88 -8.67 0.10
CA LYS A 38 7.73 -9.71 -0.48
C LYS A 38 7.36 -11.11 0.04
N ASP A 39 7.11 -11.22 1.33
CA ASP A 39 6.65 -12.46 1.96
C ASP A 39 5.28 -12.89 1.42
N LEU A 40 4.34 -11.95 1.31
CA LEU A 40 3.02 -12.18 0.73
C LEU A 40 3.12 -12.70 -0.71
N ILE A 41 3.85 -11.99 -1.58
CA ILE A 41 4.00 -12.40 -2.99
C ILE A 41 4.69 -13.75 -3.12
N THR A 42 5.72 -14.01 -2.31
CA THR A 42 6.41 -15.31 -2.33
C THR A 42 5.47 -16.44 -1.93
N THR A 43 4.66 -16.23 -0.88
CA THR A 43 3.68 -17.21 -0.43
C THR A 43 2.61 -17.44 -1.50
N LEU A 44 1.99 -16.37 -2.00
CA LEU A 44 0.92 -16.48 -3.00
C LEU A 44 1.42 -17.11 -4.31
N SER A 45 2.64 -16.82 -4.73
CA SER A 45 3.25 -17.40 -5.94
C SER A 45 3.39 -18.92 -5.88
N SER A 46 3.39 -19.54 -4.69
CA SER A 46 3.51 -20.99 -4.57
C SER A 46 2.26 -21.78 -4.99
N PHE A 47 1.10 -21.13 -5.02
CA PHE A 47 -0.19 -21.78 -5.34
C PHE A 47 -1.07 -20.99 -6.32
N SER A 48 -0.62 -19.80 -6.74
CA SER A 48 -1.36 -18.94 -7.67
C SER A 48 -0.75 -19.02 -9.06
N ARG A 49 -1.59 -19.11 -10.09
CA ARG A 49 -1.15 -19.02 -11.50
C ARG A 49 -1.06 -17.58 -12.00
N LEU A 50 -1.83 -16.68 -11.38
CA LEU A 50 -1.96 -15.29 -11.79
C LEU A 50 -2.04 -14.40 -10.55
N LEU A 51 -1.23 -13.36 -10.51
CA LEU A 51 -1.29 -12.30 -9.51
C LEU A 51 -1.69 -10.99 -10.20
N VAL A 52 -2.79 -10.39 -9.75
CA VAL A 52 -3.25 -9.08 -10.22
C VAL A 52 -3.13 -8.09 -9.08
N ILE A 53 -2.31 -7.06 -9.26
CA ILE A 53 -1.97 -6.09 -8.21
C ILE A 53 -2.22 -4.68 -8.73
N THR A 54 -2.97 -3.91 -7.97
CA THR A 54 -3.20 -2.49 -8.25
C THR A 54 -2.24 -1.63 -7.43
N TYR A 55 -1.74 -0.56 -8.03
CA TYR A 55 -0.82 0.38 -7.40
C TYR A 55 -1.14 1.80 -7.84
N ASN A 56 -1.32 2.69 -6.87
CA ASN A 56 -1.51 4.11 -7.13
C ASN A 56 -0.16 4.85 -7.03
N ASN A 57 0.15 5.69 -8.02
CA ASN A 57 1.40 6.42 -8.10
C ASN A 57 1.46 7.66 -7.17
N THR A 58 1.03 7.53 -5.91
CA THR A 58 1.03 8.63 -4.94
C THR A 58 2.41 8.89 -4.32
N ASN A 59 3.48 8.37 -4.91
CA ASN A 59 4.86 8.52 -4.45
C ASN A 59 5.43 9.94 -4.66
N SER A 60 4.81 10.75 -5.53
CA SER A 60 5.06 12.18 -5.69
C SER A 60 4.12 13.07 -4.87
N ALA A 61 3.26 12.49 -4.02
CA ALA A 61 2.34 13.25 -3.18
C ALA A 61 3.08 13.86 -1.97
N ASN A 62 2.33 14.42 -1.02
CA ASN A 62 2.95 14.92 0.21
C ASN A 62 3.59 13.77 1.01
N ALA A 63 4.60 14.06 1.83
CA ALA A 63 5.33 13.06 2.62
C ALA A 63 4.46 12.17 3.54
N ARG A 64 3.24 12.62 3.89
CA ARG A 64 2.26 11.85 4.69
C ARG A 64 1.39 10.92 3.84
N SER A 65 1.33 11.13 2.53
CA SER A 65 0.54 10.37 1.55
C SER A 65 1.41 9.53 0.60
N ASN A 66 2.74 9.62 0.74
CA ASN A 66 3.68 8.84 -0.06
C ASN A 66 3.60 7.35 0.27
N THR A 67 3.44 6.55 -0.78
CA THR A 67 3.54 5.10 -0.67
C THR A 67 4.94 4.72 -0.21
N ARG A 68 5.03 3.85 0.81
CA ARG A 68 6.32 3.38 1.37
C ARG A 68 7.08 2.43 0.43
N MET A 69 6.40 1.88 -0.58
CA MET A 69 6.95 0.96 -1.56
C MET A 69 7.07 1.64 -2.92
N GLY A 70 8.27 1.57 -3.51
CA GLY A 70 8.53 2.11 -4.84
C GLY A 70 7.97 1.24 -5.95
N LEU A 71 7.55 1.86 -7.05
CA LEU A 71 7.06 1.17 -8.24
C LEU A 71 8.07 0.13 -8.77
N GLU A 72 9.33 0.53 -8.87
CA GLU A 72 10.42 -0.31 -9.36
C GLU A 72 10.67 -1.53 -8.46
N GLN A 73 10.51 -1.37 -7.14
CA GLN A 73 10.68 -2.48 -6.21
C GLN A 73 9.58 -3.54 -6.39
N ILE A 74 8.32 -3.08 -6.55
CA ILE A 74 7.18 -3.97 -6.81
C ILE A 74 7.36 -4.68 -8.16
N LYS A 75 7.71 -3.92 -9.20
CA LYS A 75 7.95 -4.44 -10.54
C LYS A 75 9.05 -5.51 -10.56
N SER A 76 10.20 -5.22 -9.95
CA SER A 76 11.32 -6.15 -9.86
C SER A 76 10.94 -7.45 -9.13
N LEU A 77 10.21 -7.34 -8.02
CA LEU A 77 9.73 -8.50 -7.27
C LEU A 77 8.79 -9.37 -8.11
N LEU A 78 7.82 -8.79 -8.81
CA LEU A 78 6.87 -9.56 -9.63
C LEU A 78 7.55 -10.21 -10.84
N GLN A 79 8.46 -9.49 -11.49
CA GLN A 79 9.26 -10.04 -12.59
C GLN A 79 10.14 -11.22 -12.15
N SER A 80 10.56 -11.28 -10.88
CA SER A 80 11.30 -12.43 -10.34
C SER A 80 10.45 -13.68 -10.13
N LYS A 81 9.12 -13.55 -10.10
CA LYS A 81 8.17 -14.65 -9.85
C LYS A 81 7.45 -15.13 -11.10
N GLY A 82 7.44 -14.33 -12.16
CA GLY A 82 6.64 -14.62 -13.33
C GLY A 82 6.72 -13.56 -14.41
N LYS A 83 6.09 -13.84 -15.55
CA LYS A 83 5.94 -12.89 -16.65
C LYS A 83 4.98 -11.78 -16.22
N THR A 84 5.51 -10.57 -16.06
CA THR A 84 4.75 -9.43 -15.55
C THR A 84 4.47 -8.39 -16.64
N THR A 85 3.19 -8.05 -16.82
CA THR A 85 2.72 -6.98 -17.71
C THR A 85 2.17 -5.83 -16.87
N LEU A 86 2.47 -4.59 -17.25
CA LEU A 86 2.02 -3.37 -16.58
C LEU A 86 1.04 -2.61 -17.47
N TYR A 87 -0.10 -2.25 -16.90
CA TYR A 87 -1.08 -1.36 -17.52
C TYR A 87 -1.17 -0.06 -16.72
N GLU A 88 -1.20 1.08 -17.41
CA GLU A 88 -1.35 2.39 -16.78
C GLU A 88 -2.66 3.04 -17.22
N PHE A 89 -3.44 3.52 -16.25
CA PHE A 89 -4.69 4.22 -16.50
C PHE A 89 -4.61 5.62 -15.91
N PRO A 90 -4.85 6.68 -16.69
CA PRO A 90 -4.97 8.03 -16.14
C PRO A 90 -6.17 8.07 -15.20
N PHE A 91 -5.99 8.53 -13.97
CA PHE A 91 -7.06 8.58 -12.99
C PHE A 91 -7.11 9.95 -12.30
N LYS A 92 -8.30 10.39 -11.89
CA LYS A 92 -8.45 11.67 -11.21
C LYS A 92 -8.08 11.50 -9.73
N ALA A 93 -7.02 12.17 -9.30
CA ALA A 93 -6.66 12.20 -7.88
C ALA A 93 -7.78 12.81 -7.03
N PHE A 94 -8.02 12.22 -5.87
CA PHE A 94 -8.88 12.83 -4.86
C PHE A 94 -8.17 14.03 -4.24
N SER A 95 -8.80 15.20 -4.28
CA SER A 95 -8.25 16.46 -3.72
C SER A 95 -9.36 17.25 -3.03
N SER A 96 -9.02 17.90 -1.91
CA SER A 96 -9.89 18.87 -1.23
C SER A 96 -9.75 20.29 -1.79
N GLY A 97 -9.11 20.44 -2.97
CA GLY A 97 -8.95 21.71 -3.69
C GLY A 97 -7.70 22.52 -3.31
N LYS A 98 -6.89 22.06 -2.36
CA LYS A 98 -5.66 22.76 -1.90
C LYS A 98 -4.35 22.20 -2.48
N THR A 99 -4.42 21.19 -3.33
CA THR A 99 -3.25 20.48 -3.85
C THR A 99 -3.40 20.23 -5.34
N ASP A 100 -2.42 20.70 -6.11
CA ASP A 100 -2.25 20.40 -7.54
C ASP A 100 -1.43 19.12 -7.67
N PHE A 101 -2.12 17.97 -7.73
CA PHE A 101 -1.49 16.69 -8.01
C PHE A 101 -1.82 16.29 -9.46
N LYS A 102 -0.86 16.55 -10.36
CA LYS A 102 -0.96 16.24 -11.77
C LYS A 102 -0.42 14.84 -12.06
N GLU A 103 -0.91 14.21 -13.12
CA GLU A 103 -0.47 12.88 -13.59
C GLU A 103 -0.69 11.72 -12.61
N HIS A 104 -1.81 11.75 -11.88
CA HIS A 104 -2.23 10.57 -11.13
C HIS A 104 -2.60 9.44 -12.10
N LYS A 105 -2.01 8.27 -11.85
CA LYS A 105 -2.20 7.05 -12.61
C LYS A 105 -2.47 5.90 -11.66
N GLU A 106 -3.44 5.09 -12.05
CA GLU A 106 -3.66 3.78 -11.48
C GLU A 106 -2.92 2.76 -12.33
N LEU A 107 -2.06 1.98 -11.69
CA LEU A 107 -1.17 1.03 -12.32
C LEU A 107 -1.66 -0.38 -11.97
N ILE A 108 -1.81 -1.24 -12.97
CA ILE A 108 -2.23 -2.62 -12.78
C ILE A 108 -1.11 -3.53 -13.26
N PHE A 109 -0.55 -4.29 -12.33
CA PHE A 109 0.38 -5.36 -12.62
C PHE A 109 -0.38 -6.67 -12.79
N VAL A 110 -0.15 -7.34 -13.91
CA VAL A 110 -0.63 -8.70 -14.18
C VAL A 110 0.59 -9.59 -14.31
N CYS A 111 0.80 -10.45 -13.32
CA CYS A 111 1.94 -11.36 -13.23
C CYS A 111 1.46 -12.81 -13.39
N GLU A 112 1.81 -13.42 -14.53
CA GLU A 112 1.63 -14.84 -14.81
C GLU A 112 2.80 -15.60 -14.16
N VAL A 113 2.52 -16.34 -13.09
CA VAL A 113 3.53 -17.04 -12.26
C VAL A 113 4.04 -18.28 -13.01
N PHE A 114 5.34 -18.56 -12.90
CA PHE A 114 5.99 -19.73 -13.51
C PHE A 114 5.52 -21.07 -12.93
#